data_AF-A0A8C6RIS8-F1
#
_entry.id   AF-A0A8C6RIS8-F1
#
_cell.length_a   1.000
_cell.length_b   1.000
_cell.length_c   1.000
_cell.angle_alpha   90.00
_cell.angle_beta   90.00
_cell.angle_gamma   90.00
#
_symmetry.space_group_name_H-M   'P 1'
#
loop_
_entity.id
_entity.type
_entity.pdbx_description
1 polymer ?
#
loop_
_entity_poly.entity_id
_entity_poly.type
_entity_poly.pdbx_seq_one_letter_code
_entity_poly.pdbx_strand_id
1 'polypeptide(L)' 'MAAPVAPEEPQTSGVSQLPVCLLVLGMAGSGKTTFVQRLTGHLHNKGSPPYVINLDPAVHEVPFPANIGE' A
#
# COMPACT_ATOMS: atom_id res chain seq x y z
N MET A 1 2.01 54.86 -10.83
CA MET A 1 1.03 54.19 -9.96
C MET A 1 0.95 52.75 -10.43
N ALA A 2 1.76 51.86 -9.85
CA ALA A 2 1.82 50.45 -10.23
C ALA A 2 0.63 49.72 -9.58
N ALA A 3 -0.12 48.96 -10.38
CA ALA A 3 -1.19 48.11 -9.87
C ALA A 3 -0.61 47.05 -8.91
N PRO A 4 -1.34 46.66 -7.85
CA PRO A 4 -0.87 45.61 -6.97
C PRO A 4 -0.91 44.26 -7.71
N VAL A 5 0.23 43.58 -7.77
CA VAL A 5 0.31 42.15 -8.07
C VAL A 5 -0.50 41.42 -7.00
N ALA A 6 -1.58 40.75 -7.41
CA ALA A 6 -2.32 39.85 -6.54
C ALA A 6 -1.40 38.68 -6.14
N PRO A 7 -1.51 38.15 -4.92
CA PRO A 7 -0.72 36.98 -4.53
C PRO A 7 -1.15 35.79 -5.39
N GLU A 8 -0.21 35.18 -6.11
CA GLU A 8 -0.41 33.88 -6.73
C GLU A 8 -0.76 32.86 -5.64
N GLU A 9 -1.98 32.36 -5.66
CA GLU A 9 -2.37 31.20 -4.85
C GLU A 9 -1.53 29.99 -5.27
N PRO A 10 -1.03 29.18 -4.31
CA PRO A 10 -0.26 28.01 -4.64
C PRO A 10 -1.16 27.01 -5.36
N GLN A 11 -0.96 26.91 -6.67
CA GLN A 11 -1.54 25.92 -7.56
C GLN A 11 -1.12 24.53 -7.04
N THR A 12 -1.96 23.95 -6.17
CA THR A 12 -1.72 22.65 -5.56
C THR A 12 -2.05 21.60 -6.61
N SER A 13 -1.08 21.38 -7.51
CA SER A 13 -1.12 20.31 -8.51
C SER A 13 -1.52 19.00 -7.83
N GLY A 14 -2.62 18.43 -8.31
CA GLY A 14 -3.34 17.33 -7.66
C GLY A 14 -2.42 16.19 -7.26
N VAL A 15 -2.31 15.97 -5.94
CA VAL A 15 -1.66 14.78 -5.40
C VAL A 15 -2.54 13.59 -5.76
N SER A 16 -2.20 12.89 -6.84
CA SER A 16 -2.77 11.58 -7.14
C SER A 16 -2.59 10.73 -5.89
N GLN A 17 -3.71 10.29 -5.29
CA GLN A 17 -3.69 9.52 -4.06
C GLN A 17 -2.89 8.24 -4.30
N LEU A 18 -1.66 8.19 -3.79
CA LEU A 18 -0.80 7.03 -3.89
C LEU A 18 -1.46 5.87 -3.12
N PRO A 19 -1.29 4.62 -3.59
CA PRO A 19 -1.81 3.47 -2.86
C PRO A 19 -1.17 3.38 -1.47
N VAL A 20 -1.94 2.93 -0.49
CA VAL A 20 -1.45 2.75 0.89
C VAL A 20 -0.47 1.58 0.92
N CYS A 21 0.76 1.84 1.37
CA CYS A 21 1.76 0.81 1.64
C CYS A 21 1.76 0.45 3.13
N LEU A 22 1.63 -0.84 3.45
CA LEU A 22 1.58 -1.35 4.82
C LEU A 22 2.75 -2.31 5.07
N LEU A 23 3.55 -2.01 6.09
CA LEU A 23 4.62 -2.89 6.56
C LEU A 23 4.21 -3.57 7.88
N VAL A 24 4.14 -4.90 7.88
CA VAL A 24 3.75 -5.69 9.06
C VAL A 24 5.00 -6.21 9.76
N LEU A 25 5.27 -5.68 10.96
CA LEU A 25 6.44 -6.02 11.78
C LEU A 25 6.02 -6.72 13.08
N GLY A 26 6.91 -7.53 13.65
CA GLY A 26 6.66 -8.25 14.90
C GLY A 26 7.51 -9.51 15.08
N MET A 27 7.53 -10.04 16.30
CA MET A 27 8.31 -11.22 16.68
C MET A 27 7.81 -12.50 15.96
N ALA A 28 8.64 -13.55 15.94
CA ALA A 28 8.20 -14.87 15.50
C ALA A 28 6.98 -15.33 16.33
N GLY A 29 5.99 -15.94 15.68
CA GLY A 29 4.76 -16.38 16.34
C GLY A 29 3.74 -15.27 16.67
N SER A 30 4.01 -13.99 16.37
CA SER A 30 3.08 -12.89 16.66
C SER A 30 1.85 -12.83 15.72
N GLY A 31 1.72 -13.76 14.78
CA GLY A 31 0.58 -13.84 13.86
C GLY A 31 0.63 -12.90 12.64
N LYS A 32 1.81 -12.36 12.27
CA LYS A 32 1.97 -11.47 11.10
C LYS A 32 1.36 -12.07 9.82
N THR A 33 1.69 -13.33 9.51
CA THR A 33 1.19 -14.05 8.34
C THR A 33 -0.33 -14.18 8.37
N THR A 34 -0.89 -14.55 9.53
CA THR A 34 -2.35 -14.66 9.73
C THR A 34 -3.06 -13.32 9.51
N PHE A 35 -2.46 -12.22 9.98
CA PHE A 35 -2.99 -10.88 9.78
C PHE A 35 -3.00 -10.50 8.29
N VAL A 36 -1.88 -10.68 7.59
CA VAL A 36 -1.76 -10.38 6.14
C VAL A 36 -2.77 -11.22 5.35
N GLN A 37 -2.88 -12.52 5.63
CA GLN A 37 -3.85 -13.39 4.95
C GLN A 37 -5.30 -12.94 5.13
N ARG A 38 -5.70 -12.57 6.36
CA ARG A 38 -7.06 -12.08 6.64
C ARG A 38 -7.33 -10.72 5.97
N LEU A 39 -6.36 -9.81 6.00
CA LEU A 39 -6.47 -8.51 5.36
C LEU A 39 -6.62 -8.64 3.84
N THR A 40 -5.78 -9.47 3.21
CA THR A 40 -5.84 -9.75 1.77
C THR A 40 -7.17 -10.36 1.38
N GLY A 41 -7.66 -11.38 2.10
CA GLY A 41 -8.96 -11.99 1.83
C GLY A 41 -10.13 -10.99 1.95
N HIS A 42 -10.10 -10.11 2.96
CA HIS A 42 -11.10 -9.06 3.14
C HIS A 42 -11.11 -8.05 1.97
N LEU A 43 -9.94 -7.62 1.51
CA LEU A 43 -9.79 -6.68 0.40
C LEU A 43 -10.12 -7.33 -0.96
N HIS A 44 -9.77 -8.61 -1.14
CA HIS A 44 -10.22 -9.40 -2.29
C HIS A 44 -11.75 -9.42 -2.41
N ASN A 45 -12.45 -9.69 -1.30
CA ASN A 45 -13.92 -9.70 -1.28
C ASN A 45 -14.56 -8.33 -1.55
N LYS A 46 -13.79 -7.23 -1.42
CA LYS A 46 -14.23 -5.86 -1.73
C LYS A 46 -13.87 -5.41 -3.15
N GLY A 47 -13.27 -6.28 -3.96
CA GLY A 47 -12.85 -5.95 -5.33
C GLY A 47 -11.60 -5.07 -5.39
N SER A 48 -10.82 -4.97 -4.31
CA SER A 48 -9.58 -4.19 -4.25
C SER A 48 -8.40 -5.06 -3.83
N PRO A 49 -8.00 -6.06 -4.64
CA PRO A 49 -6.96 -7.00 -4.25
C PRO A 49 -5.61 -6.30 -4.03
N PRO A 50 -5.00 -6.42 -2.83
CA PRO A 50 -3.74 -5.75 -2.54
C PRO A 50 -2.56 -6.54 -3.13
N TYR A 51 -1.48 -5.82 -3.43
CA TYR A 51 -0.19 -6.44 -3.72
C TYR A 51 0.48 -6.87 -2.43
N VAL A 52 0.76 -8.16 -2.30
CA VAL A 52 1.39 -8.74 -1.11
C VAL A 52 2.82 -9.14 -1.45
N ILE A 53 3.77 -8.64 -0.67
CA ILE A 53 5.17 -9.00 -0.76
C ILE A 53 5.55 -9.64 0.56
N ASN A 54 6.07 -10.87 0.51
CA ASN A 54 6.61 -11.50 1.71
C ASN A 54 8.11 -11.18 1.82
N LEU A 55 8.49 -10.54 2.92
CA LEU A 55 9.87 -10.16 3.24
C LEU A 55 10.49 -11.06 4.32
N ASP A 56 9.80 -12.12 4.75
CA ASP A 56 10.29 -13.04 5.78
C ASP A 56 11.42 -13.92 5.22
N PRO A 57 12.66 -13.83 5.74
CA PRO A 57 13.79 -14.65 5.26
C PRO A 57 13.60 -16.15 5.54
N ALA A 58 12.69 -16.54 6.43
CA ALA A 58 12.45 -17.93 6.81
C ALA A 58 11.32 -18.61 5.99
N VAL A 59 10.77 -17.94 4.96
CA VAL A 59 9.73 -18.55 4.12
C VAL A 59 10.36 -19.45 3.04
N HIS A 60 9.96 -20.72 3.02
CA HIS A 60 10.36 -21.68 1.98
C HIS A 60 9.48 -21.60 0.71
N GLU A 61 8.21 -21.24 0.85
CA GLU A 61 7.27 -21.06 -0.25
C GLU A 61 6.38 -19.84 -0.01
N VAL A 62 6.06 -19.11 -1.08
CA VAL A 62 5.21 -17.92 -1.04
C VAL A 62 3.75 -18.34 -1.20
N PRO A 63 2.86 -18.12 -0.21
CA PRO A 63 1.46 -18.54 -0.29
C PRO A 63 0.58 -17.59 -1.12
N PHE A 64 1.19 -16.68 -1.90
CA PHE A 64 0.48 -15.66 -2.65
C PHE A 64 0.85 -15.77 -4.14
N PRO A 65 -0.14 -15.71 -5.06
CA PRO A 65 0.15 -15.69 -6.49
C PRO A 65 0.94 -14.43 -6.85
N ALA A 66 1.85 -14.57 -7.81
CA ALA A 66 2.60 -13.44 -8.33
C ALA A 66 1.67 -12.50 -9.11
N ASN A 67 1.41 -11.31 -8.56
CA ASN A 67 0.67 -10.25 -9.27
C ASN A 67 1.62 -9.46 -10.18
N ILE A 68 2.38 -10.15 -11.02
CA ILE A 68 3.20 -9.55 -12.07
C ILE A 68 2.39 -9.77 -13.35
N GLY A 69 1.96 -8.69 -14.01
CA GLY A 69 1.20 -8.78 -15.25
C GLY A 69 1.97 -9.47 -16.37
N GLU A 70 1.28 -9.73 -17.49
CA GLU A 70 1.94 -9.86 -18.81
C GLU A 70 2.75 -8.59 -19.13
#